data_AF-A0A8S4GBT5-F1
#
_entry.id   AF-A0A8S4GBT5-F1
#
_cell.length_a   1.000
_cell.length_b   1.000
_cell.length_c   1.000
_cell.angle_alpha   90.00
_cell.angle_beta   90.00
_cell.angle_gamma   90.00
#
_symmetry.space_group_name_H-M   'P 1'
#
loop_
_entity.id
_entity.type
_entity.pdbx_description
1 polymer ?
#
loop_
_entity_poly.entity_id
_entity_poly.type
_entity_poly.pdbx_seq_one_letter_code
_entity_poly.pdbx_strand_id
1 'polypeptide(L)'
;MENDKSEKKTKSKKRLKEDSIAYKKYREKANARKRKFLDKMTPEQKEMKRLKDREYYQRKKAENKVKTVNDMTERQKRKKRKTWRINSQKYRHKKKMIANILADSPPDTENEIEDDNRESRKKAGRKQVKKDKAQAYRTVKKQKHKIQKMEKIINQLQKKIQRSRRREERASQKTADTPTRNVDELTRGCPVTAEVRKRLLFGEVLTTQLKDTVEKLPKNSKQREAFQKCVSGNRIKKTPFK
;
A
#
# COMPACT_ATOMS: atom_id res chain seq x y z
N MET A 1 19.55 71.12 -0.50
CA MET A 1 18.49 70.80 -1.48
C MET A 1 18.18 69.33 -1.35
N GLU A 2 17.08 69.03 -0.66
CA GLU A 2 16.52 67.68 -0.49
C GLU A 2 15.97 67.21 -1.84
N ASN A 3 16.36 66.01 -2.28
CA ASN A 3 15.75 65.37 -3.43
C ASN A 3 14.89 64.19 -2.97
N ASP A 4 13.60 64.40 -3.15
CA ASP A 4 12.45 63.53 -2.94
C ASP A 4 12.67 62.05 -3.32
N LYS A 5 12.58 61.16 -2.34
CA LYS A 5 12.32 59.73 -2.56
C LYS A 5 10.83 59.53 -2.86
N SER A 6 10.44 59.69 -4.12
CA SER A 6 9.10 59.29 -4.58
C SER A 6 9.00 57.75 -4.66
N GLU A 7 8.59 57.13 -3.55
CA GLU A 7 8.22 55.71 -3.51
C GLU A 7 6.97 55.46 -4.38
N LYS A 8 7.17 55.08 -5.65
CA LYS A 8 6.10 54.57 -6.50
C LYS A 8 5.63 53.20 -5.98
N LYS A 9 4.60 53.20 -5.13
CA LYS A 9 3.85 52.01 -4.72
C LYS A 9 3.19 51.35 -5.95
N THR A 10 3.87 50.39 -6.56
CA THR A 10 3.28 49.57 -7.63
C THR A 10 2.20 48.66 -7.05
N LYS A 11 0.93 48.99 -7.28
CA LYS A 11 -0.21 48.14 -6.92
C LYS A 11 -0.04 46.75 -7.57
N SER A 12 0.10 45.70 -6.76
CA SER A 12 0.22 44.33 -7.29
C SER A 12 -1.09 43.92 -7.98
N LYS A 13 -1.06 43.75 -9.31
CA LYS A 13 -2.22 43.26 -10.07
C LYS A 13 -2.60 41.87 -9.55
N LYS A 14 -3.81 41.71 -8.99
CA LYS A 14 -4.35 40.40 -8.58
C LYS A 14 -4.33 39.46 -9.78
N ARG A 15 -3.58 38.36 -9.69
CA ARG A 15 -3.53 37.33 -10.73
C ARG A 15 -4.86 36.57 -10.74
N LEU A 16 -5.53 36.53 -11.88
CA LEU A 16 -6.72 35.70 -12.08
C LEU A 16 -6.35 34.23 -11.83
N LYS A 17 -7.22 33.49 -11.12
CA LYS A 17 -7.05 32.04 -10.93
C LYS A 17 -7.08 31.33 -12.29
N GLU A 18 -6.16 30.39 -12.52
CA GLU A 18 -5.96 29.71 -13.81
C GLU A 18 -7.20 28.97 -14.32
N ASP A 19 -8.10 28.55 -13.43
CA ASP A 19 -9.33 27.84 -13.78
C ASP A 19 -10.55 28.74 -13.99
N SER A 20 -10.42 30.06 -13.75
CA SER A 20 -11.51 31.02 -13.94
C SER A 20 -11.90 31.12 -15.42
N ILE A 21 -13.21 31.25 -15.68
CA ILE A 21 -13.75 31.50 -17.03
C ILE A 21 -13.12 32.75 -17.64
N ALA A 22 -12.92 33.80 -16.84
CA ALA A 22 -12.29 35.05 -17.28
C ALA A 22 -10.82 34.82 -17.71
N TYR A 23 -10.08 33.98 -16.99
CA TYR A 23 -8.71 33.60 -17.36
C TYR A 23 -8.66 32.83 -18.68
N LYS A 24 -9.60 31.89 -18.89
CA LYS A 24 -9.71 31.13 -20.15
C LYS A 24 -9.99 32.04 -21.34
N LYS A 25 -10.99 32.92 -21.25
CA LYS A 25 -11.33 33.91 -22.29
C LYS A 25 -10.15 34.84 -22.60
N TYR A 26 -9.47 35.34 -21.56
CA TYR A 26 -8.27 36.16 -21.72
C TYR A 26 -7.16 35.41 -22.48
N ARG A 27 -6.91 34.16 -22.12
CA ARG A 27 -5.89 33.31 -22.78
C ARG A 27 -6.25 33.00 -24.22
N GLU A 28 -7.51 32.75 -24.53
CA GLU A 28 -8.00 32.56 -25.90
C GLU A 28 -7.78 33.80 -26.76
N LYS A 29 -8.11 34.99 -26.24
CA LYS A 29 -7.87 36.27 -26.92
C LYS A 29 -6.38 36.50 -27.18
N ALA A 30 -5.52 36.22 -26.18
CA ALA A 30 -4.07 36.32 -26.33
C ALA A 30 -3.51 35.32 -27.37
N ASN A 31 -3.99 34.08 -27.35
CA ASN A 31 -3.62 33.06 -28.34
C ASN A 31 -4.07 33.44 -29.75
N ALA A 32 -5.27 34.00 -29.91
CA ALA A 32 -5.77 34.49 -31.19
C ALA A 32 -4.91 35.64 -31.74
N ARG A 33 -4.54 36.62 -30.90
CA ARG A 33 -3.61 37.69 -31.26
C ARG A 33 -2.25 37.13 -31.71
N LYS A 34 -1.72 36.16 -30.96
CA LYS A 34 -0.44 35.50 -31.29
C LYS A 34 -0.51 34.75 -32.62
N ARG A 35 -1.62 34.05 -32.91
CA ARG A 35 -1.84 33.38 -34.21
C ARG A 35 -1.80 34.39 -35.35
N LYS A 36 -2.63 35.44 -35.28
CA LYS A 36 -2.65 36.51 -36.29
C LYS A 36 -1.28 37.14 -36.52
N PHE A 37 -0.50 37.36 -35.46
CA PHE A 37 0.86 37.87 -35.57
C PHE A 37 1.81 36.89 -36.27
N LEU A 38 1.73 35.60 -35.95
CA LEU A 38 2.55 34.56 -36.58
C LEU A 38 2.17 34.33 -38.05
N ASP A 39 0.88 34.43 -38.39
CA ASP A 39 0.39 34.25 -39.76
C ASP A 39 0.90 35.38 -40.67
N LYS A 40 1.06 36.59 -40.12
CA LYS A 40 1.62 37.76 -40.82
C LYS A 40 3.15 37.77 -40.97
N MET A 41 3.87 36.84 -40.34
CA MET A 41 5.34 36.79 -40.43
C MET A 41 5.82 36.03 -41.67
N THR A 42 6.85 36.57 -42.32
CA THR A 42 7.56 35.89 -43.43
C THR A 42 8.28 34.63 -42.93
N PRO A 43 8.63 33.68 -43.82
CA PRO A 43 9.36 32.47 -43.44
C PRO A 43 10.68 32.76 -42.70
N GLU A 44 11.44 33.74 -43.15
CA GLU A 44 12.72 34.17 -42.54
C GLU A 44 12.53 34.74 -41.13
N GLN A 45 11.50 35.58 -40.93
CA GLN A 45 11.18 36.11 -39.61
C GLN A 45 10.77 35.01 -38.62
N LYS A 46 10.08 33.97 -39.11
CA LYS A 46 9.75 32.78 -38.31
C LYS A 46 11.00 32.00 -37.93
N GLU A 47 11.99 31.90 -38.80
CA GLU A 47 13.26 31.22 -38.52
C GLU A 47 14.11 31.99 -37.51
N MET A 48 14.26 33.31 -37.68
CA MET A 48 14.94 34.18 -36.71
C MET A 48 14.30 34.10 -35.31
N LYS A 49 12.98 34.00 -35.25
CA LYS A 49 12.27 33.78 -33.98
C LYS A 49 12.59 32.42 -33.37
N ARG A 50 12.64 31.35 -34.17
CA ARG A 50 13.02 30.01 -33.69
C ARG A 50 14.45 30.00 -33.15
N LEU A 51 15.39 30.70 -33.80
CA LEU A 51 16.77 30.85 -33.35
C LEU A 51 16.82 31.54 -31.98
N LYS A 52 16.15 32.68 -31.83
CA LYS A 52 16.05 33.40 -30.54
C LYS A 52 15.42 32.54 -29.43
N ASP A 53 14.38 31.76 -29.75
CA ASP A 53 13.75 30.85 -28.80
C ASP A 53 14.70 29.70 -28.38
N ARG A 54 15.53 29.18 -29.32
CA ARG A 54 16.56 28.16 -29.04
C ARG A 54 17.66 28.73 -28.14
N GLU A 55 18.19 29.91 -28.45
CA GLU A 55 19.20 30.60 -27.64
C GLU A 55 18.69 30.86 -26.21
N TYR A 56 17.45 31.37 -26.10
CA TYR A 56 16.81 31.58 -24.81
C TYR A 56 16.73 30.29 -23.98
N TYR A 57 16.38 29.17 -24.61
CA TYR A 57 16.32 27.87 -23.96
C TYR A 57 17.70 27.39 -23.52
N GLN A 58 18.73 27.52 -24.36
CA GLN A 58 20.11 27.16 -24.02
C GLN A 58 20.62 27.98 -22.84
N ARG A 59 20.37 29.30 -22.83
CA ARG A 59 20.70 30.18 -21.71
C ARG A 59 20.01 29.72 -20.42
N LYS A 60 18.71 29.41 -20.47
CA LYS A 60 17.95 28.90 -19.31
C LYS A 60 18.43 27.54 -18.80
N LYS A 61 18.93 26.70 -19.70
CA LYS A 61 19.54 25.41 -19.39
C LYS A 61 20.88 25.62 -18.69
N ALA A 62 21.73 26.50 -19.21
CA ALA A 62 23.00 26.88 -18.58
C ALA A 62 22.80 27.51 -17.18
N GLU A 63 21.78 28.35 -17.02
CA GLU A 63 21.40 28.97 -15.73
C GLU A 63 20.72 27.99 -14.74
N ASN A 64 20.61 26.70 -15.04
CA ASN A 64 19.91 25.67 -14.23
C ASN A 64 18.44 25.97 -13.90
N LYS A 65 17.82 26.96 -14.57
CA LYS A 65 16.40 27.29 -14.44
C LYS A 65 15.50 26.25 -15.12
N VAL A 66 16.06 25.46 -16.04
CA VAL A 66 15.41 24.30 -16.67
C VAL A 66 16.26 23.06 -16.39
N LYS A 67 15.78 22.21 -15.49
CA LYS A 67 16.45 20.95 -15.16
C LYS A 67 16.29 19.93 -16.29
N THR A 68 17.37 19.26 -16.67
CA THR A 68 17.27 18.09 -17.55
C THR A 68 16.71 16.89 -16.78
N VAL A 69 16.34 15.82 -17.50
CA VAL A 69 15.81 14.61 -16.85
C VAL A 69 16.86 14.01 -15.91
N ASN A 70 18.15 14.10 -16.23
CA ASN A 70 19.22 13.56 -15.40
C ASN A 70 19.34 14.32 -14.08
N ASP A 71 19.22 15.65 -14.12
CA ASP A 71 19.34 16.55 -12.96
C ASP A 71 18.08 16.57 -12.07
N MET A 72 17.01 15.89 -12.48
CA MET A 72 15.78 15.80 -11.71
C MET A 72 15.85 14.70 -10.66
N THR A 73 15.40 15.01 -9.44
CA THR A 73 15.25 14.01 -8.38
C THR A 73 14.14 13.01 -8.71
N GLU A 74 14.17 11.82 -8.11
CA GLU A 74 13.19 10.76 -8.40
C GLU A 74 11.74 11.19 -8.11
N ARG A 75 11.55 12.03 -7.07
CA ARG A 75 10.25 12.63 -6.75
C ARG A 75 9.76 13.57 -7.86
N GLN A 76 10.65 14.37 -8.44
CA GLN A 76 10.33 15.26 -9.57
C GLN A 76 10.06 14.47 -10.84
N LYS A 77 10.88 13.44 -11.12
CA LYS A 77 10.66 12.47 -12.22
C LYS A 77 9.29 11.83 -12.11
N ARG A 78 8.91 11.36 -10.92
CA ARG A 78 7.57 10.82 -10.64
C ARG A 78 6.46 11.84 -10.90
N LYS A 79 6.61 13.10 -10.48
CA LYS A 79 5.64 14.17 -10.76
C LYS A 79 5.50 14.42 -12.26
N LYS A 80 6.62 14.53 -13.00
CA LYS A 80 6.62 14.69 -14.47
C LYS A 80 5.98 13.49 -15.19
N ARG A 81 6.27 12.26 -14.77
CA ARG A 81 5.62 11.05 -15.31
C ARG A 81 4.11 11.04 -15.02
N LYS A 82 3.67 11.51 -13.86
CA LYS A 82 2.23 11.67 -13.55
C LYS A 82 1.58 12.69 -14.47
N THR A 83 2.17 13.88 -14.63
CA THR A 83 1.63 14.92 -15.52
C THR A 83 1.63 14.45 -16.98
N TRP A 84 2.67 13.75 -17.42
CA TRP A 84 2.75 13.19 -18.76
C TRP A 84 1.62 12.19 -19.01
N ARG A 85 1.40 11.23 -18.11
CA ARG A 85 0.28 10.27 -18.22
C ARG A 85 -1.08 10.98 -18.34
N ILE A 86 -1.34 11.98 -17.50
CA ILE A 86 -2.59 12.75 -17.53
C ILE A 86 -2.75 13.50 -18.86
N ASN A 87 -1.71 14.21 -19.29
CA ASN A 87 -1.74 14.99 -20.52
C ASN A 87 -1.88 14.09 -21.76
N SER A 88 -1.16 12.97 -21.81
CA SER A 88 -1.27 11.98 -22.89
C SER A 88 -2.65 11.32 -22.94
N GLN A 89 -3.30 11.10 -21.80
CA GLN A 89 -4.68 10.61 -21.77
C GLN A 89 -5.65 11.67 -22.30
N LYS A 90 -5.55 12.91 -21.83
CA LYS A 90 -6.36 14.04 -22.33
C LYS A 90 -6.19 14.25 -23.83
N TYR A 91 -4.95 14.21 -24.33
CA TYR A 91 -4.64 14.32 -25.75
C TYR A 91 -5.29 13.19 -26.56
N ARG A 92 -5.13 11.93 -26.13
CA ARG A 92 -5.74 10.77 -26.80
C ARG A 92 -7.26 10.85 -26.82
N HIS A 93 -7.87 11.26 -25.71
CA HIS A 93 -9.31 11.47 -25.62
C HIS A 93 -9.77 12.56 -26.60
N LYS A 94 -9.10 13.72 -26.61
CA LYS A 94 -9.41 14.80 -27.55
C LYS A 94 -9.27 14.34 -29.01
N LYS A 95 -8.20 13.61 -29.34
CA LYS A 95 -7.99 13.07 -30.69
C LYS A 95 -9.11 12.10 -31.09
N LYS A 96 -9.55 11.23 -30.17
CA LYS A 96 -10.68 10.33 -30.40
C LYS A 96 -11.99 11.10 -30.64
N MET A 97 -12.28 12.12 -29.83
CA MET A 97 -13.46 12.96 -30.00
C MET A 97 -13.46 13.67 -31.36
N ILE A 98 -12.32 14.23 -31.78
CA ILE A 98 -12.19 14.87 -33.10
C ILE A 98 -12.38 13.83 -34.21
N ALA A 99 -11.79 12.64 -34.10
CA ALA A 99 -11.94 11.59 -35.09
C ALA A 99 -13.40 11.12 -35.21
N ASN A 100 -14.14 11.03 -34.10
CA ASN A 100 -15.57 10.72 -34.13
C ASN A 100 -16.37 11.83 -34.83
N ILE A 101 -16.12 13.10 -34.50
CA ILE A 101 -16.79 14.24 -35.15
C ILE A 101 -16.50 14.26 -36.66
N LEU A 102 -15.28 13.92 -37.08
CA LEU A 102 -14.91 13.87 -38.49
C LEU A 102 -15.53 12.67 -39.22
N ALA A 103 -15.77 11.55 -38.52
CA ALA A 103 -16.43 10.36 -39.07
C ALA A 103 -17.94 10.53 -39.24
N ASP A 104 -18.57 11.43 -38.48
CA ASP A 104 -19.98 11.82 -38.62
C ASP A 104 -20.19 12.90 -39.71
N SER A 105 -19.13 13.33 -40.40
CA SER A 105 -19.21 14.18 -41.58
C SER A 105 -19.43 13.31 -42.83
N PRO A 106 -20.36 13.65 -43.75
CA PRO A 106 -20.60 12.83 -44.95
C PRO A 106 -19.30 12.59 -45.72
N PRO A 107 -19.04 11.35 -46.19
CA PRO A 107 -17.85 11.07 -46.99
C PRO A 107 -17.93 11.84 -48.32
N ASP A 108 -16.83 12.45 -48.74
CA ASP A 108 -16.65 12.86 -50.14
C ASP A 108 -16.80 11.61 -51.01
N THR A 109 -17.83 11.60 -51.85
CA THR A 109 -18.09 10.54 -52.83
C THR A 109 -17.06 10.61 -53.95
N GLU A 110 -16.07 9.72 -53.92
CA GLU A 110 -15.46 9.18 -55.15
C GLU A 110 -15.21 7.67 -54.97
N ASN A 111 -15.75 6.92 -55.92
CA ASN A 111 -15.63 5.48 -56.08
C ASN A 111 -14.19 5.08 -56.39
N GLU A 112 -13.74 3.94 -55.88
CA GLU A 112 -13.03 2.87 -56.59
C GLU A 112 -12.37 1.90 -55.58
N ILE A 113 -12.11 0.67 -56.03
CA ILE A 113 -11.34 -0.42 -55.39
C ILE A 113 -12.18 -1.46 -54.62
N GLU A 114 -12.86 -2.34 -55.34
CA GLU A 114 -13.49 -3.56 -54.77
C GLU A 114 -12.52 -4.74 -54.60
N ASP A 115 -11.36 -4.76 -55.26
CA ASP A 115 -10.44 -5.93 -55.23
C ASP A 115 -9.48 -5.99 -54.02
N ASP A 116 -9.20 -4.87 -53.34
CA ASP A 116 -8.30 -4.81 -52.16
C ASP A 116 -8.99 -5.28 -50.85
N ASN A 117 -10.31 -5.50 -50.90
CA ASN A 117 -11.11 -5.79 -49.71
C ASN A 117 -10.91 -7.21 -49.14
N ARG A 118 -10.60 -8.22 -49.96
CA ARG A 118 -10.43 -9.61 -49.48
C ARG A 118 -9.13 -9.80 -48.70
N GLU A 119 -8.03 -9.21 -49.16
CA GLU A 119 -6.74 -9.32 -48.49
C GLU A 119 -6.66 -8.40 -47.25
N SER A 120 -7.28 -7.23 -47.33
CA SER A 120 -7.53 -6.35 -46.17
C SER A 120 -8.35 -7.05 -45.08
N ARG A 121 -9.44 -7.77 -45.42
CA ARG A 121 -10.21 -8.58 -44.45
C ARG A 121 -9.39 -9.69 -43.80
N LYS A 122 -8.55 -10.42 -44.55
CA LYS A 122 -7.64 -11.46 -44.00
C LYS A 122 -6.59 -10.85 -43.06
N LYS A 123 -5.99 -9.71 -43.42
CA LYS A 123 -5.05 -8.96 -42.57
C LYS A 123 -5.73 -8.41 -41.31
N ALA A 124 -6.98 -7.93 -41.42
CA ALA A 124 -7.81 -7.48 -40.30
C ALA A 124 -8.13 -8.63 -39.33
N GLY A 125 -8.49 -9.81 -39.85
CA GLY A 125 -8.70 -11.02 -39.04
C GLY A 125 -7.46 -11.43 -38.26
N ARG A 126 -6.28 -11.48 -38.91
CA ARG A 126 -5.00 -11.77 -38.23
C ARG A 126 -4.66 -10.75 -37.15
N LYS A 127 -4.94 -9.46 -37.39
CA LYS A 127 -4.74 -8.37 -36.42
C LYS A 127 -5.68 -8.51 -35.23
N GLN A 128 -6.93 -8.91 -35.45
CA GLN A 128 -7.91 -9.18 -34.41
C GLN A 128 -7.50 -10.38 -33.56
N VAL A 129 -7.11 -11.50 -34.16
CA VAL A 129 -6.56 -12.67 -33.45
C VAL A 129 -5.35 -12.31 -32.59
N LYS A 130 -4.42 -11.50 -33.11
CA LYS A 130 -3.25 -11.04 -32.34
C LYS A 130 -3.65 -10.17 -31.14
N LYS A 131 -4.66 -9.32 -31.30
CA LYS A 131 -5.20 -8.47 -30.24
C LYS A 131 -5.90 -9.32 -29.16
N ASP A 132 -6.70 -10.28 -29.57
CA ASP A 132 -7.43 -11.18 -28.66
C ASP A 132 -6.46 -12.09 -27.91
N LYS A 133 -5.45 -12.65 -28.58
CA LYS A 133 -4.36 -13.40 -27.95
C LYS A 133 -3.60 -12.54 -26.93
N ALA A 134 -3.25 -11.30 -27.28
CA ALA A 134 -2.60 -10.38 -26.35
C ALA A 134 -3.50 -10.01 -25.14
N GLN A 135 -4.81 -9.90 -25.36
CA GLN A 135 -5.78 -9.66 -24.29
C GLN A 135 -5.91 -10.87 -23.37
N ALA A 136 -5.97 -12.08 -23.91
CA ALA A 136 -5.97 -13.34 -23.17
C ALA A 136 -4.69 -13.50 -22.31
N TYR A 137 -3.50 -13.22 -22.85
CA TYR A 137 -2.29 -13.24 -22.03
C TYR A 137 -2.31 -12.22 -20.90
N ARG A 138 -2.90 -11.04 -21.12
CA ARG A 138 -3.06 -10.02 -20.07
C ARG A 138 -4.03 -10.47 -18.99
N THR A 139 -5.15 -11.11 -19.35
CA THR A 139 -6.12 -11.64 -18.37
C THR A 139 -5.51 -12.76 -17.56
N VAL A 140 -4.83 -13.72 -18.21
CA VAL A 140 -4.11 -14.82 -17.54
C VAL A 140 -3.06 -14.26 -16.58
N LYS A 141 -2.26 -13.27 -17.00
CA LYS A 141 -1.27 -12.62 -16.12
C LYS A 141 -1.92 -11.95 -14.90
N LYS A 142 -3.05 -11.25 -15.09
CA LYS A 142 -3.80 -10.63 -14.00
C LYS A 142 -4.36 -11.67 -13.03
N GLN A 143 -4.94 -12.75 -13.55
CA GLN A 143 -5.46 -13.85 -12.76
C GLN A 143 -4.37 -14.53 -11.95
N LYS A 144 -3.22 -14.84 -12.57
CA LYS A 144 -2.04 -15.40 -11.88
C LYS A 144 -1.58 -14.50 -10.72
N HIS A 145 -1.51 -13.19 -10.95
CA HIS A 145 -1.16 -12.25 -9.88
C HIS A 145 -2.21 -12.20 -8.75
N LYS A 146 -3.50 -12.31 -9.10
CA LYS A 146 -4.60 -12.36 -8.11
C LYS A 146 -4.49 -13.62 -7.25
N ILE A 147 -4.24 -14.78 -7.86
CA ILE A 147 -4.01 -16.06 -7.17
C ILE A 147 -2.84 -15.94 -6.20
N GLN A 148 -1.68 -15.46 -6.66
CA GLN A 148 -0.51 -15.25 -5.80
C GLN A 148 -0.79 -14.31 -4.63
N LYS A 149 -1.62 -13.27 -4.83
CA LYS A 149 -2.02 -12.37 -3.75
C LYS A 149 -2.93 -13.07 -2.75
N MET A 150 -3.89 -13.88 -3.21
CA MET A 150 -4.76 -14.66 -2.33
C MET A 150 -3.97 -15.69 -1.52
N GLU A 151 -3.04 -16.43 -2.14
CA GLU A 151 -2.16 -17.39 -1.45
C GLU A 151 -1.35 -16.71 -0.34
N LYS A 152 -0.80 -15.51 -0.59
CA LYS A 152 -0.11 -14.73 0.44
C LYS A 152 -1.03 -14.37 1.62
N ILE A 153 -2.27 -13.98 1.33
CA ILE A 153 -3.26 -13.65 2.38
C ILE A 153 -3.62 -14.89 3.18
N ILE A 154 -3.88 -16.03 2.52
CA ILE A 154 -4.17 -17.32 3.17
C ILE A 154 -3.03 -17.68 4.12
N ASN A 155 -1.77 -17.65 3.65
CA ASN A 155 -0.61 -17.94 4.48
C ASN A 155 -0.48 -17.00 5.70
N GLN A 156 -0.80 -15.71 5.53
CA GLN A 156 -0.81 -14.75 6.64
C GLN A 156 -1.91 -15.07 7.66
N LEU A 157 -3.12 -15.40 7.20
CA LEU A 157 -4.25 -15.75 8.05
C LEU A 157 -3.99 -17.06 8.80
N GLN A 158 -3.45 -18.08 8.14
CA GLN A 158 -3.03 -19.33 8.78
C GLN A 158 -2.01 -19.09 9.90
N LYS A 159 -1.00 -18.23 9.66
CA LYS A 159 -0.03 -17.85 10.70
C LYS A 159 -0.68 -17.10 11.87
N LYS A 160 -1.69 -16.25 11.60
CA LYS A 160 -2.44 -15.56 12.66
C LYS A 160 -3.25 -16.55 13.51
N ILE A 161 -3.95 -17.49 12.88
CA ILE A 161 -4.71 -18.53 13.57
C ILE A 161 -3.77 -19.39 14.44
N GLN A 162 -2.64 -19.83 13.89
CA GLN A 162 -1.64 -20.60 14.64
C GLN A 162 -1.12 -19.85 15.87
N ARG A 163 -0.86 -18.54 15.73
CA ARG A 163 -0.44 -17.71 16.87
C ARG A 163 -1.55 -17.54 17.91
N SER A 164 -2.81 -17.43 17.49
CA SER A 164 -3.96 -17.38 18.41
C SER A 164 -4.09 -18.67 19.19
N ARG A 165 -4.09 -19.83 18.50
CA ARG A 165 -4.14 -21.14 19.13
C ARG A 165 -3.03 -21.33 20.17
N ARG A 166 -1.78 -21.00 19.82
CA ARG A 166 -0.66 -21.05 20.78
C ARG A 166 -0.84 -20.13 21.99
N ARG A 167 -1.51 -18.99 21.83
CA ARG A 167 -1.81 -18.08 22.95
C ARG A 167 -2.91 -18.66 23.83
N GLU A 168 -3.95 -19.20 23.22
CA GLU A 168 -5.04 -19.89 23.93
C GLU A 168 -4.52 -21.10 24.69
N GLU A 169 -3.68 -21.95 24.09
CA GLU A 169 -2.99 -23.07 24.74
C GLU A 169 -2.14 -22.60 25.95
N ARG A 170 -1.41 -21.50 25.80
CA ARG A 170 -0.65 -20.93 26.94
C ARG A 170 -1.57 -20.33 28.00
N ALA A 171 -2.69 -19.75 27.61
CA ALA A 171 -3.66 -19.19 28.54
C ALA A 171 -4.39 -20.28 29.33
N SER A 172 -4.75 -21.39 28.68
CA SER A 172 -5.30 -22.57 29.35
C SER A 172 -4.28 -23.28 30.22
N GLN A 173 -2.99 -23.27 29.86
CA GLN A 173 -1.92 -23.74 30.75
C GLN A 173 -1.70 -22.81 31.95
N LYS A 174 -1.90 -21.49 31.80
CA LYS A 174 -1.81 -20.54 32.92
C LYS A 174 -2.90 -20.74 33.97
N THR A 175 -4.05 -21.32 33.61
CA THR A 175 -5.11 -21.68 34.56
C THR A 175 -4.87 -23.01 35.26
N ALA A 176 -3.79 -23.74 34.95
CA ALA A 176 -3.42 -24.91 35.72
C ALA A 176 -2.87 -24.51 37.09
N ASP A 177 -3.30 -25.22 38.13
CA ASP A 177 -2.81 -25.05 39.50
C ASP A 177 -1.34 -25.49 39.56
N THR A 178 -0.44 -24.52 39.48
CA THR A 178 1.00 -24.75 39.65
C THR A 178 1.39 -24.41 41.09
N PRO A 179 2.39 -25.11 41.68
CA PRO A 179 2.84 -24.82 43.04
C PRO A 179 3.20 -23.34 43.26
N THR A 180 3.79 -22.70 42.26
CA THR A 180 4.10 -21.25 42.30
C THR A 180 2.86 -20.39 42.36
N ARG A 181 1.83 -20.73 41.57
CA ARG A 181 0.56 -19.99 41.55
C ARG A 181 -0.19 -20.12 42.88
N ASN A 182 -0.21 -21.30 43.49
CA ASN A 182 -0.84 -21.52 44.79
C ASN A 182 -0.17 -20.67 45.88
N VAL A 183 1.16 -20.57 45.87
CA VAL A 183 1.90 -19.70 46.79
C VAL A 183 1.66 -18.22 46.49
N ASP A 184 1.60 -17.82 45.22
CA ASP A 184 1.27 -16.44 44.82
C ASP A 184 -0.17 -16.04 45.21
N GLU A 185 -1.12 -16.97 45.16
CA GLU A 185 -2.50 -16.77 45.63
C GLU A 185 -2.56 -16.70 47.15
N LEU A 186 -1.85 -17.59 47.87
CA LEU A 186 -1.77 -17.58 49.33
C LEU A 186 -1.13 -16.30 49.89
N THR A 187 -0.16 -15.74 49.18
CA THR A 187 0.59 -14.54 49.59
C THR A 187 0.06 -13.26 48.95
N ARG A 188 -1.06 -13.32 48.21
CA ARG A 188 -1.65 -12.17 47.54
C ARG A 188 -2.07 -11.10 48.56
N GLY A 189 -1.43 -9.94 48.49
CA GLY A 189 -1.71 -8.79 49.37
C GLY A 189 -0.90 -8.76 50.67
N CYS A 190 -0.09 -9.78 50.95
CA CYS A 190 0.80 -9.82 52.11
C CYS A 190 2.26 -9.78 51.65
N PRO A 191 3.08 -8.80 52.09
CA PRO A 191 4.50 -8.79 51.75
C PRO A 191 5.22 -9.90 52.52
N VAL A 192 5.70 -10.91 51.79
CA VAL A 192 6.41 -12.07 52.36
C VAL A 192 7.89 -12.00 51.97
N THR A 193 8.79 -12.31 52.92
CA THR A 193 10.24 -12.36 52.65
C THR A 193 10.57 -13.50 51.68
N ALA A 194 11.65 -13.34 50.91
CA ALA A 194 12.05 -14.33 49.92
C ALA A 194 12.29 -15.73 50.50
N GLU A 195 12.79 -15.82 51.74
CA GLU A 195 13.01 -17.09 52.43
C GLU A 195 11.71 -17.81 52.76
N VAL A 196 10.72 -17.09 53.29
CA VAL A 196 9.41 -17.66 53.61
C VAL A 196 8.70 -18.13 52.34
N ARG A 197 8.76 -17.33 51.27
CA ARG A 197 8.25 -17.71 49.95
C ARG A 197 8.92 -18.97 49.41
N LYS A 198 10.25 -19.11 49.57
CA LYS A 198 11.01 -20.30 49.16
C LYS A 198 10.56 -21.55 49.94
N ARG A 199 10.35 -21.44 51.25
CA ARG A 199 9.85 -22.55 52.09
C ARG A 199 8.43 -22.96 51.73
N LEU A 200 7.54 -21.98 51.50
CA LEU A 200 6.16 -22.24 51.06
C LEU A 200 6.13 -22.94 49.70
N LEU A 201 6.93 -22.48 48.74
CA LEU A 201 7.04 -23.11 47.43
C LEU A 201 7.57 -24.53 47.53
N PHE A 202 8.59 -24.77 48.36
CA PHE A 202 9.12 -26.11 48.59
C PHE A 202 8.06 -27.04 49.20
N GLY A 203 7.31 -26.57 50.19
CA GLY A 203 6.21 -27.33 50.78
C GLY A 203 5.15 -27.71 49.74
N GLU A 204 4.73 -26.77 48.90
CA GLU A 204 3.72 -27.04 47.87
C GLU A 204 4.22 -27.96 46.74
N VAL A 205 5.51 -27.87 46.39
CA VAL A 205 6.13 -28.83 45.46
C VAL A 205 6.15 -30.23 46.07
N LEU A 206 6.47 -30.36 47.35
CA LEU A 206 6.45 -31.66 48.02
C LEU A 206 5.03 -32.24 48.11
N THR A 207 4.03 -31.44 48.46
CA THR A 207 2.64 -31.92 48.55
C THR A 207 2.11 -32.38 47.19
N THR A 208 2.42 -31.65 46.11
CA THR A 208 2.04 -32.04 44.74
C THR A 208 2.75 -33.33 44.30
N GLN A 209 4.06 -33.46 44.54
CA GLN A 209 4.79 -34.70 44.26
C GLN A 209 4.23 -35.90 45.03
N LEU A 210 3.92 -35.73 46.32
CA LEU A 210 3.32 -36.80 47.13
C LEU A 210 1.92 -37.17 46.61
N LYS A 211 1.08 -36.20 46.21
CA LYS A 211 -0.22 -36.46 45.58
C LYS A 211 -0.06 -37.24 44.26
N ASP A 212 0.83 -36.79 43.37
CA ASP A 212 1.09 -37.45 42.09
C ASP A 212 1.55 -38.90 42.27
N THR A 213 2.43 -39.15 43.25
CA THR A 213 2.87 -40.52 43.56
C THR A 213 1.73 -41.40 44.07
N VAL A 214 0.82 -40.86 44.88
CA VAL A 214 -0.38 -41.59 45.35
C VAL A 214 -1.37 -41.86 44.21
N GLU A 215 -1.54 -40.92 43.29
CA GLU A 215 -2.43 -41.08 42.13
C GLU A 215 -1.92 -42.12 41.14
N LYS A 216 -0.60 -42.18 40.93
CA LYS A 216 0.04 -43.20 40.09
C LYS A 216 -0.05 -44.61 40.70
N LEU A 217 -0.18 -44.73 42.02
CA LEU A 217 -0.29 -46.02 42.70
C LEU A 217 -1.74 -46.56 42.68
N PRO A 218 -1.95 -47.85 42.36
CA PRO A 218 -3.27 -48.45 42.36
C PRO A 218 -3.95 -48.31 43.74
N LYS A 219 -5.25 -47.97 43.74
CA LYS A 219 -6.04 -47.64 44.94
C LYS A 219 -5.99 -48.72 46.05
N ASN A 220 -5.88 -50.00 45.67
CA ASN A 220 -5.90 -51.15 46.59
C ASN A 220 -4.54 -51.88 46.70
N SER A 221 -3.43 -51.20 46.36
CA SER A 221 -2.11 -51.83 46.42
C SER A 221 -1.48 -51.75 47.82
N LYS A 222 -0.80 -52.84 48.24
CA LYS A 222 0.04 -52.85 49.45
C LYS A 222 1.12 -51.75 49.42
N GLN A 223 1.59 -51.39 48.22
CA GLN A 223 2.55 -50.29 48.00
C GLN A 223 1.97 -48.93 48.38
N ARG A 224 0.70 -48.65 48.03
CA ARG A 224 0.00 -47.42 48.44
C ARG A 224 -0.20 -47.35 49.94
N GLU A 225 -0.54 -48.48 50.57
CA GLU A 225 -0.68 -48.56 52.03
C GLU A 225 0.65 -48.33 52.75
N ALA A 226 1.73 -48.96 52.29
CA ALA A 226 3.08 -48.76 52.81
C ALA A 226 3.52 -47.30 52.63
N PHE A 227 3.31 -46.72 51.45
CA PHE A 227 3.62 -45.32 51.18
C PHE A 227 2.86 -44.37 52.11
N GLN A 228 1.56 -44.60 52.32
CA GLN A 228 0.77 -43.80 53.26
C GLN A 228 1.28 -43.91 54.70
N LYS A 229 1.67 -45.12 55.14
CA LYS A 229 2.27 -45.35 56.47
C LYS A 229 3.61 -44.62 56.62
N CYS A 230 4.45 -44.61 55.59
CA CYS A 230 5.73 -43.90 55.59
C CYS A 230 5.56 -42.37 55.67
N VAL A 231 4.56 -41.81 54.98
CA VAL A 231 4.37 -40.35 54.90
C VAL A 231 3.56 -39.80 56.09
N SER A 232 2.51 -40.49 56.51
CA SER A 232 1.56 -40.02 57.54
C SER A 232 1.71 -40.69 58.90
N GLY A 233 2.61 -41.68 59.02
CA GLY A 233 2.77 -42.51 60.21
C GLY A 233 1.62 -43.48 60.42
N ASN A 234 1.55 -44.08 61.62
CA ASN A 234 0.46 -44.95 62.02
C ASN A 234 -0.80 -44.13 62.32
N ARG A 235 -1.82 -44.24 61.47
CA ARG A 235 -3.15 -43.67 61.75
C ARG A 235 -3.75 -44.31 63.00
N ILE A 236 -3.90 -43.52 64.07
CA ILE A 236 -4.67 -43.92 65.25
C ILE A 236 -6.13 -44.10 64.78
N LYS A 237 -6.67 -45.32 64.89
CA LYS A 237 -8.08 -45.57 64.63
C LYS A 237 -8.89 -44.76 65.64
N LYS A 238 -9.79 -43.91 65.14
CA LYS A 238 -10.70 -43.13 65.99
C LYS A 238 -11.56 -44.13 66.76
N THR A 239 -11.27 -44.33 68.05
CA THR A 239 -12.12 -45.13 68.93
C THR A 239 -13.38 -44.32 69.20
N PRO A 240 -14.59 -44.89 69.09
CA PRO A 240 -15.79 -44.19 69.50
C PRO A 240 -15.68 -43.89 71.00
N PHE A 241 -15.85 -42.61 71.36
CA PHE A 241 -16.03 -42.21 72.75
C PHE A 241 -17.36 -42.81 73.22
N LYS A 242 -17.33 -43.61 74.29
CA LYS A 242 -18.54 -44.11 74.97
C LYS A 242 -19.12 -43.03 75.86
#